data_AF-A0AAD9EXU9-F1
#
_entry.id   AF-A0AAD9EXU9-F1
#
_cell.length_a   1.000
_cell.length_b   1.000
_cell.length_c   1.000
_cell.angle_alpha   90.00
_cell.angle_beta   90.00
_cell.angle_gamma   90.00
#
_symmetry.space_group_name_H-M   'P 1'
#
loop_
_entity.id
_entity.type
_entity.pdbx_description
1 polymer ?
#
loop_
_entity_poly.entity_id
_entity_poly.type
_entity_poly.pdbx_seq_one_letter_code
_entity_poly.pdbx_strand_id
1 'polypeptide(L)'
;MAFVDLTKAFDMVSREGLFAILLKLSCPPTLLGLLKSLHEDMSSTVFFEGSTSDSFAVRSGVKQGCVLSPTLFGIFFSVVLYHAFNDHVDEDGVFLHTRSDGKLFNLARLPAKSKVRKVLVRELYSRTTQLWCLTAHLIA
;
A
#
# COMPACT_ATOMS: atom_id res chain seq x y z
N MET A 1 3.67 7.91 20.06
CA MET A 1 4.06 7.41 18.72
C MET A 1 3.28 6.12 18.52
N ALA A 2 2.47 6.03 17.46
CA ALA A 2 1.73 4.82 17.13
C ALA A 2 2.38 4.18 15.90
N PHE A 3 2.62 2.88 15.95
CA PHE A 3 3.12 2.09 14.83
C PHE A 3 1.97 1.21 14.34
N VAL A 4 1.73 1.22 13.03
CA VAL A 4 0.73 0.38 12.39
C VAL A 4 1.48 -0.68 11.59
N ASP A 5 1.30 -1.94 11.97
CA ASP A 5 1.85 -3.08 11.26
C ASP A 5 0.72 -3.87 10.60
N LEU A 6 0.92 -4.23 9.33
CA LEU A 6 -0.07 -4.97 8.54
C LEU A 6 0.28 -6.45 8.55
N THR A 7 -0.54 -7.24 9.24
CA THR A 7 -0.34 -8.69 9.30
C THR A 7 -0.40 -9.29 7.89
N LYS A 8 0.70 -9.92 7.45
CA LYS A 8 0.79 -10.65 6.18
C LYS A 8 0.34 -9.81 4.96
N ALA A 9 0.77 -8.55 4.91
CA ALA A 9 0.29 -7.55 3.95
C ALA A 9 0.30 -8.03 2.49
N PHE A 10 1.37 -8.71 2.05
CA PHE A 10 1.47 -9.24 0.68
C PHE A 10 0.56 -10.44 0.41
N ASP A 11 0.29 -11.26 1.42
CA ASP A 11 -0.48 -12.51 1.29
C ASP A 11 -1.99 -12.24 1.30
N MET A 12 -2.41 -11.12 1.89
CA MET A 12 -3.81 -10.72 2.02
C MET A 12 -4.36 -9.94 0.82
N VAL A 13 -3.54 -9.62 -0.19
CA VAL A 13 -4.02 -8.91 -1.38
C VAL A 13 -5.03 -9.75 -2.14
N SER A 14 -6.23 -9.22 -2.37
CA SER A 14 -7.23 -9.86 -3.25
C SER A 14 -6.76 -9.76 -4.70
N ARG A 15 -6.58 -10.91 -5.37
CA ARG A 15 -6.17 -10.95 -6.79
C ARG A 15 -7.24 -10.36 -7.69
N GLU A 16 -8.50 -10.72 -7.46
CA GLU A 16 -9.63 -10.16 -8.21
C GLU A 16 -9.71 -8.64 -8.03
N GLY A 17 -9.58 -8.16 -6.78
CA GLY A 17 -9.57 -6.73 -6.49
C GLY A 17 -8.39 -6.01 -7.16
N LEU A 18 -7.19 -6.58 -7.07
CA LEU A 18 -5.98 -6.04 -7.72
C LEU A 18 -6.16 -5.94 -9.24
N PHE A 19 -6.63 -7.00 -9.90
CA PHE A 19 -6.84 -6.98 -11.35
C PHE A 19 -7.96 -6.03 -11.77
N ALA A 20 -9.03 -5.90 -10.97
CA ALA A 20 -10.08 -4.91 -11.20
C ALA A 20 -9.54 -3.48 -11.08
N ILE A 21 -8.67 -3.21 -10.10
CA ILE A 21 -8.00 -1.91 -9.95
C ILE A 21 -7.10 -1.61 -11.15
N LEU A 22 -6.25 -2.57 -11.55
CA LEU A 22 -5.34 -2.39 -12.70
C LEU A 22 -6.12 -2.13 -14.00
N LEU A 23 -7.26 -2.80 -14.19
CA LEU A 23 -8.14 -2.54 -15.32
C LEU A 23 -8.72 -1.12 -15.28
N LYS A 24 -9.15 -0.63 -14.11
CA LYS A 24 -9.64 0.75 -13.93
C LYS A 24 -8.55 1.81 -14.13
N LEU A 25 -7.29 1.46 -13.87
CA LEU A 25 -6.12 2.32 -14.11
C LEU A 25 -5.64 2.27 -15.57
N SER A 26 -6.44 1.73 -16.49
CA SER A 26 -6.10 1.62 -17.92
C SER A 26 -4.81 0.83 -18.17
N CYS A 27 -4.50 -0.17 -17.34
CA CYS A 27 -3.38 -1.06 -17.57
C CYS A 27 -3.52 -1.75 -18.95
N PRO A 28 -2.47 -1.76 -19.80
CA PRO A 28 -2.52 -2.41 -21.10
C PRO A 28 -2.97 -3.89 -20.98
N PRO A 29 -3.87 -4.38 -21.86
CA PRO A 29 -4.39 -5.74 -21.78
C PRO A 29 -3.30 -6.82 -21.78
N THR A 30 -2.23 -6.61 -22.55
CA THR A 30 -1.08 -7.53 -22.61
C THR A 30 -0.37 -7.63 -21.26
N LEU A 31 -0.13 -6.49 -20.60
CA LEU A 31 0.50 -6.45 -19.28
C LEU A 31 -0.42 -7.09 -18.23
N LEU A 32 -1.73 -6.79 -18.28
CA LEU A 32 -2.71 -7.40 -17.38
C LEU A 32 -2.75 -8.93 -17.55
N GLY A 33 -2.69 -9.44 -18.78
CA GLY A 33 -2.62 -10.87 -19.07
C GLY A 33 -1.37 -11.52 -18.48
N LEU A 34 -0.20 -10.89 -18.64
CA LEU A 34 1.06 -11.36 -18.02
C LEU A 34 0.97 -11.39 -16.49
N LEU A 35 0.40 -10.34 -15.89
CA LEU A 35 0.21 -10.27 -14.43
C LEU A 35 -0.76 -11.34 -13.92
N LYS A 36 -1.85 -11.63 -14.65
CA LYS A 36 -2.77 -12.72 -14.33
C LYS A 36 -2.09 -14.07 -14.41
N SER A 37 -1.41 -14.36 -15.52
CA SER A 37 -0.68 -15.60 -15.71
C SER A 37 0.41 -15.82 -14.65
N LEU A 38 1.09 -14.75 -14.21
CA LEU A 38 2.07 -14.83 -13.13
C LEU A 38 1.46 -15.28 -11.79
N HIS A 39 0.16 -15.06 -11.59
CA HIS A 39 -0.57 -15.35 -10.36
C HIS A 39 -1.63 -16.45 -10.52
N GLU A 40 -1.73 -17.10 -11.68
CA GLU A 40 -2.61 -18.26 -11.89
C GLU A 40 -1.92 -19.54 -11.43
N ASP A 41 -2.72 -20.50 -10.93
CA ASP A 41 -2.29 -21.85 -10.52
C ASP A 41 -1.04 -21.93 -9.63
N MET A 42 -0.76 -20.88 -8.86
CA MET A 42 0.36 -20.87 -7.94
C MET A 42 0.13 -21.87 -6.80
N SER A 43 1.16 -22.67 -6.54
CA SER A 43 1.24 -23.54 -5.37
C SER A 43 2.50 -23.25 -4.58
N SER A 44 2.47 -23.57 -3.29
CA SER A 44 3.59 -23.35 -2.38
C SER A 44 3.77 -24.58 -1.49
N THR A 45 5.00 -24.79 -1.05
CA THR A 45 5.39 -25.81 -0.07
C THR A 45 6.17 -25.11 1.04
N VAL A 46 6.04 -25.63 2.26
CA VAL A 46 6.81 -25.17 3.41
C VAL A 46 7.96 -26.12 3.64
N PHE A 47 9.19 -25.61 3.66
CA PHE A 47 10.37 -26.37 4.09
C PHE A 47 10.75 -25.95 5.51
N PHE A 48 10.77 -26.91 6.44
CA PHE A 48 11.11 -26.68 7.83
C PHE A 48 11.85 -27.88 8.42
N GLU A 49 13.00 -27.63 9.05
CA GLU A 49 13.83 -28.65 9.73
C GLU A 49 14.12 -29.92 8.91
N GLY A 50 14.38 -29.76 7.60
CA GLY A 50 14.68 -30.89 6.71
C GLY A 50 13.44 -31.64 6.18
N SER A 51 12.24 -31.21 6.58
CA SER A 51 10.96 -31.74 6.09
C SER A 51 10.27 -30.74 5.15
N THR A 52 9.60 -31.25 4.13
CA THR A 52 8.81 -30.45 3.17
C THR A 52 7.35 -30.81 3.32
N SER A 53 6.46 -29.82 3.43
CA SER A 53 5.02 -30.03 3.44
C SER A 53 4.51 -30.51 2.08
N ASP A 54 3.28 -31.03 2.07
CA ASP A 54 2.53 -31.14 0.83
C ASP A 54 2.35 -29.78 0.17
N SER A 55 2.19 -29.79 -1.16
CA SER A 55 1.92 -28.60 -1.95
C SER A 55 0.49 -28.13 -1.71
N PHE A 56 0.32 -26.83 -1.47
CA PHE A 56 -0.99 -26.19 -1.32
C PHE A 56 -1.17 -25.03 -2.29
N ALA A 57 -2.41 -24.82 -2.74
CA ALA A 57 -2.73 -23.76 -3.67
C ALA A 57 -2.69 -22.37 -3.00
N VAL A 58 -1.99 -21.43 -3.60
CA VAL A 58 -1.93 -20.03 -3.17
C VAL A 58 -3.02 -19.25 -3.92
N ARG A 59 -4.09 -18.88 -3.23
CA ARG A 59 -5.27 -18.23 -3.83
C ARG A 59 -5.30 -16.70 -3.67
N SER A 60 -4.56 -16.17 -2.72
CA SER A 60 -4.47 -14.73 -2.45
C SER A 60 -3.03 -14.26 -2.51
N GLY A 61 -2.88 -12.95 -2.44
CA GLY A 61 -1.60 -12.29 -2.36
C GLY A 61 -0.87 -12.15 -3.68
N VAL A 62 0.19 -11.35 -3.61
CA VAL A 62 1.18 -11.19 -4.68
C VAL A 62 2.38 -12.08 -4.39
N LYS A 63 3.02 -12.59 -5.44
CA LYS A 63 4.16 -13.52 -5.31
C LYS A 63 5.34 -12.85 -4.59
N GLN A 64 5.61 -13.22 -3.35
CA GLN A 64 6.76 -12.68 -2.61
C GLN A 64 8.07 -13.02 -3.36
N GLY A 65 9.01 -12.07 -3.40
CA GLY A 65 10.25 -12.19 -4.18
C GLY A 65 10.12 -11.79 -5.65
N CYS A 66 8.92 -11.51 -6.16
CA CYS A 66 8.76 -10.86 -7.45
C CYS A 66 9.06 -9.36 -7.36
N VAL A 67 9.82 -8.83 -8.31
CA VAL A 67 10.17 -7.40 -8.41
C VAL A 67 8.92 -6.50 -8.48
N LEU A 68 7.83 -7.01 -9.04
CA LEU A 68 6.58 -6.25 -9.19
C LEU A 68 5.69 -6.26 -7.93
N SER A 69 5.93 -7.16 -6.97
CA SER A 69 5.07 -7.31 -5.79
C SER A 69 4.97 -6.05 -4.93
N PRO A 70 6.06 -5.31 -4.63
CA PRO A 70 5.96 -4.05 -3.91
C PRO A 70 5.10 -3.02 -4.63
N THR A 71 5.21 -2.92 -5.95
CA THR A 71 4.44 -1.99 -6.78
C THR A 71 2.95 -2.35 -6.80
N LEU A 72 2.63 -3.63 -7.03
CA LEU A 72 1.25 -4.13 -7.05
C LEU A 72 0.58 -3.95 -5.68
N PHE A 73 1.30 -4.24 -4.60
CA PHE A 73 0.83 -3.99 -3.24
C PHE A 73 0.58 -2.50 -3.00
N GLY A 74 1.52 -1.63 -3.38
CA GLY A 74 1.38 -0.18 -3.23
C GLY A 74 0.16 0.39 -3.96
N ILE A 75 -0.10 -0.07 -5.19
CA ILE A 75 -1.29 0.32 -5.98
C ILE A 75 -2.57 -0.14 -5.27
N PHE A 76 -2.64 -1.43 -4.92
CA PHE A 76 -3.81 -2.00 -4.25
C PHE A 76 -4.10 -1.27 -2.93
N PHE A 77 -3.08 -1.13 -2.08
CA PHE A 77 -3.20 -0.52 -0.77
C PHE A 77 -3.60 0.95 -0.88
N SER A 78 -3.06 1.68 -1.85
CA SER A 78 -3.43 3.08 -2.11
C SER A 78 -4.91 3.26 -2.41
N VAL A 79 -5.49 2.37 -3.23
CA VAL A 79 -6.92 2.41 -3.57
C VAL A 79 -7.78 2.00 -2.38
N VAL A 80 -7.36 0.99 -1.62
CA VAL A 80 -8.04 0.59 -0.38
C VAL A 80 -8.09 1.75 0.61
N LEU A 81 -6.96 2.44 0.83
CA LEU A 81 -6.94 3.60 1.72
C LEU A 81 -7.79 4.75 1.20
N TYR A 82 -7.77 5.01 -0.11
CA TYR A 82 -8.63 6.02 -0.72
C TYR A 82 -10.11 5.74 -0.41
N HIS A 83 -10.58 4.52 -0.65
CA HIS A 83 -11.97 4.15 -0.34
C HIS A 83 -12.27 4.13 1.16
N ALA A 84 -11.37 3.61 1.99
CA ALA A 84 -11.56 3.54 3.43
C ALA A 84 -11.65 4.91 4.10
N PHE A 85 -11.03 5.94 3.52
CA PHE A 85 -10.99 7.28 4.10
C PHE A 85 -11.81 8.34 3.36
N ASN A 86 -12.23 8.10 2.12
CA ASN A 86 -13.06 9.07 1.38
C ASN A 86 -14.47 9.23 1.97
N ASP A 87 -15.00 8.20 2.63
CA ASP A 87 -16.35 8.22 3.19
C ASP A 87 -16.42 8.94 4.55
N HIS A 88 -15.27 9.35 5.12
CA HIS A 88 -15.16 10.06 6.39
C HIS A 88 -14.68 11.50 6.17
N VAL A 89 -15.63 12.41 5.93
CA VAL A 89 -15.44 13.88 5.87
C VAL A 89 -15.18 14.49 7.25
N ASP A 90 -15.31 13.71 8.32
CA ASP A 90 -15.27 14.24 9.68
C ASP A 90 -13.86 14.53 10.20
N GLU A 91 -13.80 15.54 11.08
CA GLU A 91 -12.61 15.99 11.82
C GLU A 91 -12.06 14.93 12.79
N ASP A 92 -12.70 13.76 12.88
CA ASP A 92 -12.23 12.64 13.68
C ASP A 92 -11.05 11.94 12.99
N GLY A 93 -9.91 11.95 13.67
CA GLY A 93 -8.70 11.34 13.17
C GLY A 93 -7.51 11.59 14.08
N VAL A 94 -6.46 10.79 13.91
CA VAL A 94 -5.20 11.03 14.60
C VAL A 94 -4.45 12.15 13.88
N PHE A 95 -4.33 13.30 14.52
CA PHE A 95 -3.55 14.43 14.01
C PHE A 95 -2.07 14.27 14.38
N LEU A 96 -1.20 14.24 13.38
CA LEU A 96 0.23 14.35 13.55
C LEU A 96 0.64 15.83 13.51
N HIS A 97 1.23 16.31 14.59
CA HIS A 97 1.87 17.62 14.63
C HIS A 97 3.28 17.47 14.07
N THR A 98 3.50 17.96 12.85
CA THR A 98 4.79 17.87 12.16
C THR A 98 5.47 19.22 12.07
N ARG A 99 6.81 19.20 12.09
CA ARG A 99 7.66 20.38 11.88
C ARG A 99 8.80 19.98 10.96
N SER A 100 8.89 20.59 9.78
CA SER A 100 9.85 20.23 8.73
C SER A 100 11.17 21.01 8.83
N ASP A 101 11.58 21.48 10.01
CA ASP A 101 12.86 22.18 10.15
C ASP A 101 14.02 21.19 10.34
N GLY A 102 15.22 21.58 9.87
CA GLY A 102 16.39 20.69 9.69
C GLY A 102 17.02 20.10 10.96
N LYS A 103 16.31 20.06 12.09
CA LYS A 103 16.74 19.40 13.33
C LYS A 103 15.58 18.56 13.89
N LEU A 104 15.41 17.38 13.31
CA LEU A 104 14.29 16.44 13.52
C LEU A 104 14.13 15.90 14.96
N PHE A 105 15.17 15.97 15.81
CA PHE A 105 15.22 15.23 17.08
C PHE A 105 15.13 16.07 18.37
N ASN A 106 14.75 17.35 18.30
CA ASN A 106 14.58 18.16 19.51
C ASN A 106 13.11 18.18 19.98
N LEU A 107 12.74 17.19 20.81
CA LEU A 107 11.38 16.99 21.33
C LEU A 107 10.86 18.15 22.20
N ALA A 108 11.75 18.90 22.86
CA ALA A 108 11.37 20.06 23.68
C ALA A 108 10.74 21.21 22.88
N ARG A 109 10.80 21.15 21.54
CA ARG A 109 10.25 22.16 20.62
C ARG A 109 8.87 21.81 20.06
N LEU A 110 8.38 20.59 20.28
CA LEU A 110 7.03 20.17 19.88
C LEU A 110 5.88 20.99 20.53
N PRO A 111 5.98 21.48 21.79
CA PRO A 111 4.93 22.34 22.36
C PRO A 111 4.98 23.80 21.85
N ALA A 112 5.98 24.19 21.06
CA ALA A 112 6.10 25.57 20.57
C ALA A 112 5.12 25.83 19.41
N LYS A 113 4.23 26.81 19.58
CA LYS A 113 3.13 27.12 18.63
C LYS A 113 3.58 27.61 17.24
N SER A 114 4.83 28.05 17.08
CA SER A 114 5.34 28.56 15.81
C SER A 114 5.87 27.43 14.92
N LYS A 115 5.33 27.32 13.69
CA LYS A 115 5.76 26.40 12.61
C LYS A 115 5.36 24.92 12.72
N VAL A 116 4.44 24.57 13.61
CA VAL A 116 3.85 23.22 13.67
C VAL A 116 2.70 23.12 12.68
N ARG A 117 2.75 22.17 11.74
CA ARG A 117 1.64 21.81 10.87
C ARG A 117 0.90 20.62 11.45
N LYS A 118 -0.42 20.74 11.61
CA LYS A 118 -1.28 19.59 11.85
C LYS A 118 -1.52 18.89 10.52
N VAL A 119 -1.19 17.62 10.44
CA VAL A 119 -1.45 16.77 9.29
C VAL A 119 -2.15 15.53 9.81
N LEU A 120 -3.29 15.17 9.25
CA LEU A 120 -3.96 13.93 9.63
C LEU A 120 -3.11 12.74 9.20
N VAL A 121 -3.04 11.68 10.01
CA VAL A 121 -2.29 10.46 9.63
C VAL A 121 -2.75 9.93 8.26
N ARG A 122 -4.05 10.00 7.95
CA ARG A 122 -4.59 9.66 6.62
C ARG A 122 -4.05 10.54 5.48
N GLU A 123 -3.80 11.83 5.73
CA GLU A 123 -3.31 12.76 4.72
C GLU A 123 -1.84 12.54 4.34
N LEU A 124 -1.04 11.95 5.23
CA LEU A 124 0.32 11.54 4.92
C LEU A 124 0.34 10.45 3.84
N TYR A 125 -0.61 9.53 3.89
CA TYR A 125 -0.73 8.47 2.89
C TYR A 125 -1.39 8.96 1.60
N SER A 126 -2.45 9.78 1.69
CA SER A 126 -3.20 10.24 0.51
C SER A 126 -2.42 11.21 -0.39
N ARG A 127 -1.55 12.06 0.18
CA ARG A 127 -0.71 12.98 -0.62
C ARG A 127 0.27 12.25 -1.51
N THR A 128 0.88 11.17 -1.03
CA THR A 128 1.71 10.29 -1.86
C THR A 128 0.89 9.69 -2.99
N THR A 129 -0.32 9.22 -2.71
CA THR A 129 -1.20 8.63 -3.74
C THR A 129 -1.67 9.65 -4.79
N GLN A 130 -2.02 10.87 -4.38
CA GLN A 130 -2.42 11.95 -5.30
C GLN A 130 -1.27 12.39 -6.21
N LEU A 131 -0.04 12.47 -5.69
CA LEU A 131 1.15 12.73 -6.50
C LEU A 131 1.35 11.65 -7.58
N TRP A 132 1.14 10.37 -7.25
CA TRP A 132 1.19 9.28 -8.23
C TRP A 132 0.05 9.34 -9.27
N CYS A 133 -1.18 9.62 -8.86
CA CYS A 133 -2.31 9.79 -9.78
C CYS A 133 -2.13 10.99 -10.74
N LEU A 134 -1.57 12.10 -10.26
CA LEU A 134 -1.25 13.27 -11.08
C LEU A 134 -0.10 13.00 -12.05
N THR A 135 0.94 12.27 -11.63
CA THR A 135 2.02 11.86 -12.54
C THR A 135 1.54 10.86 -13.59
N ALA A 136 0.59 9.98 -13.28
CA ALA A 136 0.02 9.04 -14.25
C ALA A 136 -0.82 9.75 -15.33
N HIS A 137 -1.50 10.87 -14.98
CA HIS A 137 -2.22 11.70 -15.96
C HIS A 137 -1.31 12.57 -16.84
N LEU A 138 -0.07 12.85 -16.40
CA LEU A 138 0.89 13.65 -17.16
C LEU A 138 1.78 12.83 -18.12
N ILE A 139 1.65 11.49 -18.08
CA ILE A 139 2.40 10.55 -18.94
C ILE A 139 1.47 9.89 -19.98
N ALA A 140 0.19 10.28 -20.03
CA ALA A 140 -0.77 9.86 -21.06
C ALA A 140 -0.91 10.92 -22.16
#